data_AF-A0A931CWG1-F1
#
_entry.id   AF-A0A931CWG1-F1
#
_cell.length_a   1.000
_cell.length_b   1.000
_cell.length_c   1.000
_cell.angle_alpha   90.00
_cell.angle_beta   90.00
_cell.angle_gamma   90.00
#
_symmetry.space_group_name_H-M   'P 1'
#
loop_
_entity.id
_entity.type
_entity.pdbx_description
1 polymer ?
#
loop_
_entity_poly.entity_id
_entity_poly.type
_entity_poly.pdbx_seq_one_letter_code
_entity_poly.pdbx_strand_id
1 'polypeptide(L)'
;MAAFIKRSVDEILSADPEALMVFRLDSFGGRVDAALEIVETLLSIPMGQSISFVEKRAISAGALIALAGNVLVMKENTLIGDCAPIIQTSEGQKEMGEKTQTVLRAQFRTLAKKNNYPEVLAESMVTKSMEVYEVTLDGETLYMDKIRFNDLIEEEKERITKKTTVVAEGELLTMDDVEARNLGFSRASVTDLDQALAHLGYENYSLK
;
A
#
# COMPACT_ATOMS: atom_id res chain seq x y z
N MET A 1 -0.72 17.61 -10.86
CA MET A 1 -1.05 16.17 -10.92
C MET A 1 -2.39 15.89 -10.26
N ALA A 2 -2.57 16.16 -8.97
CA ALA A 2 -3.84 15.93 -8.25
C ALA A 2 -5.08 16.48 -8.99
N ALA A 3 -5.08 17.77 -9.36
CA ALA A 3 -6.18 18.37 -10.12
C ALA A 3 -6.44 17.74 -11.51
N PHE A 4 -5.42 17.12 -12.14
CA PHE A 4 -5.62 16.37 -13.38
C PHE A 4 -6.32 15.06 -13.10
N ILE A 5 -5.83 14.28 -12.12
CA ILE A 5 -6.43 13.00 -11.73
C ILE A 5 -7.88 13.20 -11.31
N LYS A 6 -8.16 14.21 -10.47
CA LYS A 6 -9.53 14.55 -10.05
C LYS A 6 -10.44 14.80 -11.24
N ARG A 7 -10.04 15.69 -12.16
CA ARG A 7 -10.84 15.99 -13.35
C ARG A 7 -11.06 14.76 -14.22
N SER A 8 -10.03 13.94 -14.43
CA SER A 8 -10.16 12.71 -15.23
C SER A 8 -11.13 11.70 -14.60
N VAL A 9 -11.05 11.49 -13.29
CA VAL A 9 -11.99 10.62 -12.57
C VAL A 9 -13.42 11.16 -12.68
N ASP A 10 -13.62 12.46 -12.45
CA ASP A 10 -14.94 13.11 -12.55
C ASP A 10 -15.51 12.98 -13.98
N GLU A 11 -14.69 13.21 -15.01
CA GLU A 11 -15.09 13.07 -16.43
C GLU A 11 -15.44 11.63 -16.80
N ILE A 12 -14.63 10.66 -16.36
CA ILE A 12 -14.87 9.23 -16.62
C ILE A 12 -16.17 8.78 -15.97
N LEU A 13 -16.37 9.05 -14.67
CA LEU A 13 -17.59 8.65 -13.96
C LEU A 13 -18.85 9.33 -14.52
N SER A 14 -18.73 10.55 -15.03
CA SER A 14 -19.85 11.26 -15.66
C SER A 14 -20.23 10.67 -17.01
N ALA A 15 -19.25 10.16 -17.77
CA ALA A 15 -19.47 9.56 -19.08
C ALA A 15 -19.86 8.07 -19.00
N ASP A 16 -19.30 7.33 -18.04
CA ASP A 16 -19.49 5.90 -17.84
C ASP A 16 -19.30 5.54 -16.35
N PRO A 17 -20.39 5.48 -15.57
CA PRO A 17 -20.34 5.16 -14.13
C PRO A 17 -19.81 3.76 -13.79
N GLU A 18 -19.73 2.86 -14.77
CA GLU A 18 -19.25 1.49 -14.59
C GLU A 18 -17.80 1.31 -15.08
N ALA A 19 -17.14 2.39 -15.50
CA ALA A 19 -15.79 2.33 -16.05
C ALA A 19 -14.77 1.88 -15.00
N LEU A 20 -13.98 0.88 -15.38
CA LEU A 20 -12.78 0.47 -14.65
C LEU A 20 -11.64 1.44 -14.95
N MET A 21 -11.03 1.99 -13.89
CA MET A 21 -9.90 2.91 -13.99
C MET A 21 -8.60 2.23 -13.56
N VAL A 22 -7.59 2.29 -14.43
CA VAL A 22 -6.26 1.76 -14.14
C VAL A 22 -5.28 2.90 -13.93
N PHE A 23 -4.72 2.99 -12.73
CA PHE A 23 -3.69 3.94 -12.35
C PHE A 23 -2.31 3.30 -12.48
N ARG A 24 -1.57 3.65 -13.55
CA ARG A 24 -0.20 3.17 -13.76
C ARG A 24 0.78 3.99 -12.92
N LEU A 25 1.56 3.32 -12.07
CA LEU A 25 2.43 3.95 -11.09
C LEU A 25 3.92 3.73 -11.40
N ASP A 26 4.64 4.84 -11.51
CA ASP A 26 6.11 4.95 -11.53
C ASP A 26 6.48 6.21 -10.76
N SER A 27 6.63 6.11 -9.45
CA SER A 27 6.87 7.26 -8.57
C SER A 27 7.86 6.93 -7.45
N PHE A 28 8.83 7.83 -7.25
CA PHE A 28 9.67 7.86 -6.05
C PHE A 28 9.00 8.60 -4.87
N GLY A 29 7.78 9.09 -5.08
CA GLY A 29 7.07 9.95 -4.14
C GLY A 29 7.04 11.39 -4.60
N GLY A 30 6.77 12.29 -3.66
CA GLY A 30 6.55 13.70 -3.94
C GLY A 30 5.93 14.39 -2.74
N ARG A 31 5.20 15.47 -2.99
CA ARG A 31 4.56 16.21 -1.90
C ARG A 31 3.42 15.40 -1.28
N VAL A 32 3.41 15.35 0.05
CA VAL A 32 2.41 14.62 0.84
C VAL A 32 0.99 15.18 0.63
N ASP A 33 0.83 16.50 0.56
CA ASP A 33 -0.48 17.12 0.36
C ASP A 33 -1.11 16.75 -0.99
N ALA A 34 -0.34 16.82 -2.08
CA ALA A 34 -0.79 16.39 -3.39
C ALA A 34 -1.14 14.89 -3.42
N ALA A 35 -0.42 14.06 -2.67
CA ALA A 35 -0.72 12.65 -2.54
C ALA A 35 -2.05 12.41 -1.82
N LEU A 36 -2.32 13.15 -0.73
CA LEU A 36 -3.58 13.08 0.00
C LEU A 36 -4.77 13.51 -0.87
N GLU A 37 -4.65 14.57 -1.67
CA GLU A 37 -5.69 14.97 -2.63
C GLU A 37 -5.98 13.86 -3.68
N ILE A 38 -4.93 13.16 -4.13
CA ILE A 38 -5.09 12.03 -5.05
C ILE A 38 -5.77 10.86 -4.34
N VAL A 39 -5.39 10.55 -3.11
CA VAL A 39 -6.03 9.50 -2.30
C VAL A 39 -7.52 9.81 -2.13
N GLU A 40 -7.89 11.04 -1.75
CA GLU A 40 -9.31 11.44 -1.63
C GLU A 40 -10.08 11.24 -2.93
N THR A 41 -9.46 11.56 -4.06
CA THR A 41 -10.05 11.31 -5.39
C THR A 41 -10.23 9.82 -5.66
N LEU A 42 -9.22 8.99 -5.40
CA LEU A 42 -9.32 7.54 -5.59
C LEU A 42 -10.36 6.92 -4.67
N LEU A 43 -10.52 7.45 -3.46
CA LEU A 43 -11.51 6.99 -2.50
C LEU A 43 -12.96 7.28 -2.92
N SER A 44 -13.19 8.25 -3.82
CA SER A 44 -14.51 8.52 -4.39
C SER A 44 -14.91 7.58 -5.53
N ILE A 45 -13.96 6.79 -6.06
CA ILE A 45 -14.24 5.77 -7.07
C ILE A 45 -15.01 4.62 -6.40
N PRO A 46 -16.12 4.14 -7.00
CA PRO A 46 -16.86 3.00 -6.47
C PRO A 46 -15.98 1.76 -6.27
N MET A 47 -16.29 0.97 -5.23
CA MET A 47 -15.52 -0.22 -4.91
C MET A 47 -15.49 -1.20 -6.09
N GLY A 48 -14.29 -1.64 -6.47
CA GLY A 48 -14.07 -2.58 -7.57
C GLY A 48 -13.80 -1.91 -8.92
N GLN A 49 -13.81 -0.57 -8.99
CA GLN A 49 -13.61 0.18 -10.24
C GLN A 49 -12.24 0.89 -10.32
N SER A 50 -11.33 0.66 -9.37
CA SER A 50 -9.96 1.18 -9.45
C SER A 50 -8.89 0.11 -9.25
N ILE A 51 -7.94 0.05 -10.18
CA ILE A 51 -6.74 -0.78 -10.10
C ILE A 51 -5.53 0.14 -10.04
N SER A 52 -4.71 -0.01 -9.00
CA SER A 52 -3.35 0.51 -8.97
C SER A 52 -2.41 -0.52 -9.58
N PHE A 53 -1.81 -0.18 -10.72
CA PHE A 53 -0.84 -1.02 -11.40
C PHE A 53 0.56 -0.43 -11.25
N VAL A 54 1.43 -1.08 -10.47
CA VAL A 54 2.82 -0.63 -10.31
C VAL A 54 3.63 -1.07 -11.52
N GLU A 55 3.91 -0.12 -12.40
CA GLU A 55 4.63 -0.35 -13.66
C GLU A 55 6.15 -0.40 -13.43
N LYS A 56 6.65 0.40 -12.50
CA LYS A 56 8.09 0.40 -12.12
C LYS A 56 8.30 0.47 -10.62
N ARG A 57 7.59 1.37 -9.94
CA ARG A 57 7.73 1.61 -8.50
C ARG A 57 6.60 2.48 -7.95
N ALA A 58 6.31 2.29 -6.68
CA ALA A 58 5.40 3.08 -5.87
C ALA A 58 6.04 3.35 -4.50
N ILE A 59 7.02 4.28 -4.47
CA ILE A 59 7.74 4.63 -3.24
C ILE A 59 7.15 5.87 -2.59
N SER A 60 7.16 5.92 -1.26
CA SER A 60 6.71 7.06 -0.46
C SER A 60 5.25 7.45 -0.77
N ALA A 61 4.99 8.69 -1.17
CA ALA A 61 3.67 9.13 -1.61
C ALA A 61 3.07 8.24 -2.72
N GLY A 62 3.91 7.57 -3.54
CA GLY A 62 3.46 6.61 -4.53
C GLY A 62 2.81 5.37 -3.91
N ALA A 63 3.37 4.84 -2.81
CA ALA A 63 2.78 3.71 -2.10
C ALA A 63 1.42 4.08 -1.52
N LEU A 64 1.31 5.26 -0.90
CA LEU A 64 0.05 5.75 -0.33
C LEU A 64 -1.05 5.81 -1.41
N ILE A 65 -0.72 6.32 -2.60
CA ILE A 65 -1.65 6.34 -3.74
C ILE A 65 -1.98 4.92 -4.22
N ALA A 66 -0.99 4.02 -4.28
CA ALA A 66 -1.19 2.64 -4.68
C ALA A 66 -2.16 1.88 -3.76
N LEU A 67 -2.04 2.11 -2.45
CA LEU A 67 -2.91 1.50 -1.43
C LEU A 67 -4.33 2.08 -1.43
N ALA A 68 -4.56 3.24 -2.08
CA ALA A 68 -5.88 3.85 -2.19
C ALA A 68 -6.75 3.20 -3.28
N GLY A 69 -6.14 2.64 -4.33
CA GLY A 69 -6.85 1.85 -5.33
C GLY A 69 -7.49 0.61 -4.71
N ASN A 70 -8.64 0.18 -5.24
CA ASN A 70 -9.37 -0.97 -4.68
C ASN A 70 -8.60 -2.29 -4.84
N VAL A 71 -7.79 -2.37 -5.89
CA VAL A 71 -6.95 -3.53 -6.19
C VAL A 71 -5.54 -3.05 -6.53
N LEU A 72 -4.53 -3.66 -5.92
CA LEU A 72 -3.13 -3.48 -6.27
C LEU A 72 -2.62 -4.69 -7.08
N VAL A 73 -1.98 -4.40 -8.22
CA VAL A 73 -1.21 -5.38 -9.00
C VAL A 73 0.16 -4.79 -9.28
N MET A 74 1.21 -5.61 -9.20
CA MET A 74 2.57 -5.18 -9.41
C MET A 74 3.16 -5.91 -10.61
N LYS A 75 3.88 -5.17 -11.45
CA LYS A 75 4.70 -5.77 -12.49
C LYS A 75 5.93 -6.44 -11.85
N GLU A 76 6.47 -7.47 -12.48
CA GLU A 76 7.74 -8.08 -12.09
C GLU A 76 8.87 -7.05 -11.99
N ASN A 77 9.74 -7.20 -11.00
CA ASN A 77 10.89 -6.34 -10.72
C ASN A 77 10.50 -4.89 -10.36
N THR A 78 9.41 -4.73 -9.61
CA THR A 78 8.96 -3.42 -9.12
C THR A 78 9.03 -3.32 -7.60
N LEU A 79 8.97 -2.09 -7.08
CA LEU A 79 9.12 -1.82 -5.64
C LEU A 79 7.94 -1.01 -5.10
N ILE A 80 7.54 -1.26 -3.85
CA ILE A 80 6.53 -0.49 -3.12
C ILE A 80 6.92 -0.32 -1.64
N GLY A 81 6.61 0.83 -1.04
CA GLY A 81 6.88 1.12 0.39
C GLY A 81 7.83 2.31 0.59
N ASP A 82 8.64 2.28 1.65
CA ASP A 82 9.57 3.37 2.04
C ASP A 82 8.87 4.74 2.13
N CYS A 83 8.02 4.88 3.16
CA CYS A 83 7.06 5.96 3.31
C CYS A 83 7.34 6.89 4.47
N ALA A 84 8.55 6.84 5.05
CA ALA A 84 8.94 7.81 6.06
C ALA A 84 8.93 9.23 5.45
N PRO A 85 8.15 10.18 6.01
CA PRO A 85 8.09 11.53 5.50
C PRO A 85 9.44 12.23 5.71
N ILE A 86 9.94 12.91 4.69
CA ILE A 86 11.18 13.69 4.75
C ILE A 86 10.96 15.17 4.46
N ILE A 87 11.81 16.02 5.02
CA ILE A 87 11.92 17.44 4.70
C ILE A 87 13.34 17.77 4.22
N GLN A 88 13.44 18.76 3.34
CA GLN A 88 14.72 19.34 2.97
C GLN A 88 15.12 20.39 4.01
N THR A 89 16.30 20.24 4.58
CA THR A 89 16.92 21.20 5.51
C THR A 89 18.24 21.71 4.93
N SER A 90 18.86 22.69 5.60
CA SER A 90 20.22 23.14 5.25
C SER A 90 21.28 22.06 5.40
N GLU A 91 21.03 21.04 6.23
CA GLU A 91 21.94 19.91 6.49
C GLU A 91 21.65 18.71 5.58
N GLY A 92 20.65 18.81 4.69
CA GLY A 92 20.22 17.73 3.80
C GLY A 92 18.80 17.24 4.10
N GLN A 93 18.47 16.04 3.61
CA GLN A 93 17.17 15.42 3.84
C GLN A 93 17.10 14.85 5.26
N LYS A 94 16.01 15.15 5.96
CA LYS A 94 15.77 14.68 7.33
C LYS A 94 14.35 14.12 7.44
N GLU A 95 14.22 12.98 8.10
CA GLU A 95 12.92 12.41 8.44
C GLU A 95 12.13 13.37 9.36
N MET A 96 10.85 13.54 9.06
CA MET A 96 9.94 14.29 9.91
C MET A 96 9.62 13.47 11.17
N GLY A 97 9.41 14.17 12.28
CA GLY A 97 9.16 13.53 13.57
C GLY A 97 7.79 12.86 13.68
N GLU A 98 7.58 12.23 14.83
CA GLU A 98 6.41 11.41 15.16
C GLU A 98 5.06 12.09 14.89
N LYS A 99 4.93 13.41 15.11
CA LYS A 99 3.69 14.15 14.84
C LYS A 99 3.21 14.04 13.39
N THR A 100 4.13 13.93 12.43
CA THR A 100 3.78 13.74 11.01
C THR A 100 3.63 12.25 10.70
N GLN A 101 4.54 11.42 11.21
CA GLN A 101 4.51 9.97 10.98
C GLN A 101 3.21 9.33 11.48
N THR A 102 2.71 9.72 12.65
CA THR A 102 1.46 9.18 13.23
C THR A 102 0.24 9.42 12.36
N VAL A 103 0.15 10.60 11.74
CA VAL A 103 -0.95 10.93 10.82
C VAL A 103 -0.85 10.07 9.56
N LEU A 104 0.35 9.90 9.01
CA LEU A 104 0.54 9.04 7.84
C LEU A 104 0.30 7.57 8.15
N ARG A 105 0.73 7.04 9.30
CA ARG A 105 0.40 5.67 9.73
C ARG A 105 -1.11 5.46 9.81
N ALA A 106 -1.84 6.42 10.39
CA ALA A 106 -3.30 6.34 10.45
C ALA A 106 -3.95 6.34 9.04
N GLN A 107 -3.39 7.08 8.08
CA GLN A 107 -3.84 7.04 6.68
C GLN A 107 -3.58 5.67 6.05
N PHE A 108 -2.34 5.15 6.13
CA PHE A 108 -1.99 3.82 5.62
C PHE A 108 -2.87 2.72 6.23
N ARG A 109 -3.10 2.75 7.55
CA ARG A 109 -4.02 1.83 8.23
C ARG A 109 -5.46 1.95 7.74
N THR A 110 -5.94 3.16 7.47
CA THR A 110 -7.31 3.39 6.97
C THR A 110 -7.48 2.79 5.58
N LEU A 111 -6.51 3.00 4.70
CA LEU A 111 -6.50 2.40 3.36
C LEU A 111 -6.38 0.88 3.42
N ALA A 112 -5.51 0.36 4.30
CA ALA A 112 -5.34 -1.06 4.54
C ALA A 112 -6.65 -1.72 4.99
N LYS A 113 -7.38 -1.12 5.95
CA LYS A 113 -8.71 -1.57 6.36
C LYS A 113 -9.71 -1.59 5.22
N LYS A 114 -9.78 -0.50 4.45
CA LYS A 114 -10.74 -0.37 3.34
C LYS A 114 -10.54 -1.45 2.28
N ASN A 115 -9.28 -1.73 1.94
CA ASN A 115 -8.90 -2.60 0.82
C ASN A 115 -8.43 -4.00 1.27
N ASN A 116 -8.54 -4.31 2.57
CA ASN A 116 -8.17 -5.59 3.17
C ASN A 116 -6.68 -5.96 2.99
N TYR A 117 -5.80 -5.00 3.24
CA TYR A 117 -4.36 -5.20 3.35
C TYR A 117 -3.92 -5.37 4.82
N PRO A 118 -2.75 -5.98 5.11
CA PRO A 118 -2.29 -6.11 6.48
C PRO A 118 -1.93 -4.76 7.09
N GLU A 119 -2.71 -4.35 8.09
CA GLU A 119 -2.66 -3.01 8.68
C GLU A 119 -1.30 -2.66 9.27
N VAL A 120 -0.76 -3.52 10.13
CA VAL A 120 0.52 -3.26 10.82
C VAL A 120 1.70 -3.21 9.85
N LEU A 121 1.65 -3.98 8.75
CA LEU A 121 2.66 -3.92 7.70
C LEU A 121 2.54 -2.60 6.92
N ALA A 122 1.32 -2.16 6.60
CA ALA A 122 1.11 -0.87 5.95
C ALA A 122 1.61 0.31 6.82
N GLU A 123 1.39 0.25 8.15
CA GLU A 123 1.92 1.24 9.09
C GLU A 123 3.46 1.22 9.16
N SER A 124 4.08 0.03 9.10
CA SER A 124 5.54 -0.14 9.12
C SER A 124 6.26 0.37 7.86
N MET A 125 5.51 0.68 6.78
CA MET A 125 6.10 1.41 5.65
C MET A 125 6.48 2.85 6.05
N VAL A 126 5.86 3.42 7.08
CA VAL A 126 5.94 4.87 7.41
C VAL A 126 6.93 5.17 8.55
N THR A 127 7.19 4.20 9.44
CA THR A 127 8.03 4.43 10.61
C THR A 127 8.95 3.26 10.92
N LYS A 128 10.17 3.61 11.35
CA LYS A 128 11.22 2.67 11.78
C LYS A 128 11.07 2.22 13.23
N SER A 129 10.15 2.82 13.99
CA SER A 129 9.95 2.49 15.41
C SER A 129 9.08 1.24 15.62
N MET A 130 8.66 0.58 14.53
CA MET A 130 7.86 -0.63 14.58
C MET A 130 8.74 -1.85 14.29
N GLU A 131 8.41 -2.95 14.95
CA GLU A 131 8.94 -4.28 14.63
C GLU A 131 7.71 -5.15 14.43
N VAL A 132 7.61 -5.81 13.26
CA VAL A 132 6.41 -6.55 12.85
C VAL A 132 6.74 -8.02 12.68
N TYR A 133 5.90 -8.87 13.26
CA TYR A 133 6.01 -10.32 13.19
C TYR A 133 4.91 -10.91 12.32
N GLU A 134 5.28 -11.88 11.49
CA GLU A 134 4.38 -12.92 10.98
C GLU A 134 4.29 -14.01 12.04
N VAL A 135 3.07 -14.33 12.50
CA VAL A 135 2.81 -15.42 13.42
C VAL A 135 1.78 -16.38 12.84
N THR A 136 1.97 -17.68 13.07
CA THR A 136 0.95 -18.69 12.77
C THR A 136 0.27 -19.11 14.07
N LEU A 137 -0.95 -18.63 14.28
CA LEU A 137 -1.77 -18.89 15.46
C LEU A 137 -3.00 -19.72 15.04
N ASP A 138 -3.20 -20.87 15.66
CA ASP A 138 -4.31 -21.79 15.33
C ASP A 138 -4.40 -22.18 13.83
N GLY A 139 -3.26 -22.15 13.12
CA GLY A 139 -3.20 -22.41 11.68
C GLY A 139 -3.47 -21.20 10.79
N GLU A 140 -3.78 -20.03 11.36
CA GLU A 140 -3.96 -18.78 10.64
C GLU A 140 -2.70 -17.91 10.70
N THR A 141 -2.31 -17.33 9.57
CA THR A 141 -1.21 -16.37 9.51
C THR A 141 -1.72 -14.98 9.86
N LEU A 142 -1.14 -14.37 10.89
CA LEU A 142 -1.45 -13.02 11.36
C LEU A 142 -0.18 -12.17 11.37
N TYR A 143 -0.37 -10.87 11.16
CA TYR A 143 0.69 -9.88 11.35
C TYR A 143 0.39 -9.05 12.59
N MET A 144 1.37 -8.91 13.48
CA MET A 144 1.25 -8.09 14.67
C MET A 144 2.56 -7.39 14.99
N ASP A 145 2.48 -6.19 15.58
CA ASP A 145 3.67 -5.52 16.06
C ASP A 145 4.19 -6.15 17.37
N LYS A 146 5.41 -5.77 17.74
CA LYS A 146 6.08 -6.21 18.98
C LYS A 146 5.27 -5.95 20.24
N ILE A 147 4.52 -4.85 20.28
CA ILE A 147 3.71 -4.47 21.44
C ILE A 147 2.57 -5.48 21.59
N ARG A 148 1.78 -5.68 20.53
CA ARG A 148 0.67 -6.62 20.51
C ARG A 148 1.13 -8.06 20.78
N PHE A 149 2.28 -8.46 20.26
CA PHE A 149 2.87 -9.77 20.53
C PHE A 149 3.21 -9.95 22.02
N ASN A 150 3.78 -8.93 22.66
CA ASN A 150 4.11 -8.98 24.08
C ASN A 150 2.88 -8.96 24.98
N ASP A 151 1.80 -8.33 24.52
CA ASP A 151 0.50 -8.27 25.21
C ASP A 151 -0.31 -9.58 25.11
N LEU A 152 0.14 -10.57 24.32
CA LEU A 152 -0.49 -11.89 24.29
C LEU A 152 -0.33 -12.59 25.65
N ILE A 153 -1.39 -13.28 26.08
CA ILE A 153 -1.31 -14.15 27.25
C ILE A 153 -0.50 -15.42 26.93
N GLU A 154 -0.02 -16.12 27.94
CA GLU A 154 0.85 -17.29 27.74
C GLU A 154 0.12 -18.41 26.96
N GLU A 155 -1.18 -18.61 27.20
CA GLU A 155 -2.00 -19.58 26.45
C GLU A 155 -2.13 -19.20 24.96
N GLU A 156 -2.09 -17.92 24.62
CA GLU A 156 -2.06 -17.48 23.21
C GLU A 156 -0.69 -17.77 22.60
N LYS A 157 0.40 -17.49 23.34
CA LYS A 157 1.77 -17.74 22.87
C LYS A 157 2.06 -19.23 22.65
N GLU A 158 1.54 -20.10 23.52
CA GLU A 158 1.69 -21.56 23.39
C GLU A 158 1.02 -22.12 22.12
N ARG A 159 0.00 -21.44 21.61
CA ARG A 159 -0.70 -21.81 20.36
C ARG A 159 0.00 -21.27 19.10
N ILE A 160 1.04 -20.44 19.25
CA ILE A 160 1.85 -19.97 18.12
C ILE A 160 2.81 -21.08 17.69
N THR A 161 2.66 -21.52 16.45
CA THR A 161 3.49 -22.60 15.87
C THR A 161 4.68 -22.07 15.07
N LYS A 162 4.61 -20.82 14.61
CA LYS A 162 5.67 -20.14 13.87
C LYS A 162 5.66 -18.66 14.22
N LYS A 163 6.86 -18.09 14.38
CA LYS A 163 7.09 -16.64 14.45
C LYS A 163 8.23 -16.28 13.51
N THR A 164 8.06 -15.24 12.71
CA THR A 164 9.12 -14.69 11.84
C THR A 164 9.07 -13.17 11.89
N THR A 165 10.21 -12.53 12.05
CA THR A 165 10.30 -11.07 11.93
C THR A 165 10.24 -10.69 10.46
N VAL A 166 9.23 -9.90 10.10
CA VAL A 166 9.02 -9.39 8.73
C VAL A 166 9.65 -8.01 8.59
N VAL A 167 9.53 -7.19 9.63
CA VAL A 167 10.16 -5.85 9.69
C VAL A 167 10.92 -5.75 11.00
N ALA A 168 12.23 -5.57 10.91
CA ALA A 168 13.08 -5.40 12.08
C ALA A 168 13.00 -3.97 12.63
N GLU A 169 13.29 -3.82 13.92
CA GLU A 169 13.39 -2.50 14.56
C GLU A 169 14.46 -1.65 13.84
N GLY A 170 14.10 -0.43 13.45
CA GLY A 170 14.97 0.46 12.69
C GLY A 170 14.79 0.40 11.16
N GLU A 171 13.98 -0.52 10.65
CA GLU A 171 13.73 -0.71 9.22
C GLU A 171 12.35 -0.21 8.81
N LEU A 172 12.20 0.14 7.54
CA LEU A 172 10.91 0.42 6.91
C LEU A 172 10.54 -0.76 6.04
N LEU A 173 9.24 -1.08 5.97
CA LEU A 173 8.80 -2.05 4.97
C LEU A 173 8.92 -1.44 3.56
N THR A 174 9.75 -2.08 2.75
CA THR A 174 9.81 -1.93 1.30
C THR A 174 9.75 -3.34 0.73
N MET A 175 8.92 -3.54 -0.29
CA MET A 175 8.66 -4.85 -0.87
C MET A 175 8.95 -4.82 -2.36
N ASP A 176 9.50 -5.90 -2.88
CA ASP A 176 9.35 -6.23 -4.29
C ASP A 176 7.95 -6.77 -4.62
N ASP A 177 7.69 -7.07 -5.89
CA ASP A 177 6.40 -7.59 -6.36
C ASP A 177 6.05 -8.97 -5.79
N VAL A 178 7.04 -9.82 -5.50
CA VAL A 178 6.85 -11.15 -4.94
C VAL A 178 6.53 -11.05 -3.44
N GLU A 179 7.28 -10.24 -2.70
CA GLU A 179 7.05 -9.94 -1.29
C GLU A 179 5.68 -9.29 -1.10
N ALA A 180 5.33 -8.28 -1.91
CA ALA A 180 4.03 -7.62 -1.84
C ALA A 180 2.88 -8.59 -2.11
N ARG A 181 3.04 -9.56 -3.02
CA ARG A 181 2.06 -10.62 -3.25
C ARG A 181 1.96 -11.55 -2.04
N ASN A 182 3.08 -12.05 -1.53
CA ASN A 182 3.12 -13.01 -0.42
C ASN A 182 2.57 -12.42 0.88
N LEU A 183 2.84 -11.13 1.12
CA LEU A 183 2.36 -10.40 2.29
C LEU A 183 0.90 -9.93 2.13
N GLY A 184 0.27 -10.15 0.97
CA GLY A 184 -1.16 -9.87 0.77
C GLY A 184 -1.51 -8.45 0.33
N PHE A 185 -0.53 -7.68 -0.16
CA PHE A 185 -0.75 -6.37 -0.78
C PHE A 185 -1.11 -6.48 -2.27
N SER A 186 -0.30 -7.22 -3.04
CA SER A 186 -0.52 -7.36 -4.49
C SER A 186 -1.35 -8.60 -4.82
N ARG A 187 -2.32 -8.50 -5.72
CA ARG A 187 -3.07 -9.67 -6.21
C ARG A 187 -2.20 -10.57 -7.09
N ALA A 188 -1.27 -9.99 -7.84
CA ALA A 188 -0.38 -10.73 -8.73
C ALA A 188 0.94 -10.01 -8.95
N SER A 189 1.97 -10.80 -9.26
CA SER A 189 3.16 -10.36 -9.97
C SER A 189 2.98 -10.75 -11.44
N VAL A 190 3.14 -9.78 -12.35
CA VAL A 190 2.80 -9.94 -13.78
C VAL A 190 3.83 -9.27 -14.69
N THR A 191 3.90 -9.66 -15.95
CA THR A 191 4.83 -9.10 -16.94
C THR A 191 4.38 -7.77 -17.52
N ASP A 192 3.07 -7.50 -17.54
CA ASP A 192 2.46 -6.31 -18.14
C ASP A 192 1.01 -6.10 -17.65
N LEU A 193 0.39 -5.02 -18.14
CA LEU A 193 -0.97 -4.65 -17.79
C LEU A 193 -2.01 -5.64 -18.33
N ASP A 194 -1.79 -6.23 -19.50
CA ASP A 194 -2.76 -7.13 -20.12
C ASP A 194 -2.87 -8.41 -19.27
N GLN A 195 -1.73 -8.93 -18.79
CA GLN A 195 -1.71 -10.04 -17.84
C GLN A 195 -2.33 -9.65 -16.48
N ALA A 196 -2.13 -8.41 -16.00
CA ALA A 196 -2.80 -7.90 -14.79
C ALA A 196 -4.32 -7.96 -14.94
N LEU A 197 -4.85 -7.45 -16.05
CA LEU A 197 -6.28 -7.40 -16.33
C LEU A 197 -6.87 -8.80 -16.50
N ALA A 198 -6.20 -9.69 -17.23
CA ALA A 198 -6.60 -11.09 -17.36
C ALA A 198 -6.66 -11.80 -16.00
N HIS A 199 -5.68 -11.58 -15.11
CA HIS A 199 -5.68 -12.17 -13.76
C HIS A 199 -6.87 -11.70 -12.91
N LEU A 200 -7.39 -10.51 -13.19
CA LEU A 200 -8.56 -9.93 -12.53
C LEU A 200 -9.88 -10.24 -13.25
N GLY A 201 -9.84 -11.02 -14.35
CA GLY A 201 -11.03 -11.44 -15.11
C GLY A 201 -11.47 -10.46 -16.21
N TYR A 202 -10.63 -9.50 -16.58
CA TYR A 202 -10.90 -8.54 -17.66
C TYR A 202 -10.16 -8.95 -18.95
N GLU A 203 -10.83 -9.68 -19.83
CA GLU A 203 -10.24 -10.18 -21.08
C GLU A 203 -10.68 -9.39 -22.33
N ASN A 204 -11.79 -8.67 -22.25
CA ASN A 204 -12.35 -7.90 -23.37
C ASN A 204 -12.57 -6.45 -22.92
N TYR A 205 -11.55 -5.60 -23.06
CA TYR A 205 -11.61 -4.17 -22.74
C TYR A 205 -11.23 -3.31 -23.95
N SER A 206 -11.70 -2.07 -23.95
CA SER A 206 -11.24 -1.02 -24.85
C SER A 206 -10.56 0.07 -24.03
N LEU A 207 -9.31 0.39 -24.33
CA LEU A 207 -8.66 1.57 -23.76
C LEU A 207 -9.28 2.82 -24.39
N LYS A 208 -9.64 3.79 -23.55
CA LYS A 208 -10.06 5.14 -23.96
C LYS A 208 -8.98 6.15 -23.61
#